data_AF-A0A4Z0YNW2-F1
#
_entry.id   AF-A0A4Z0YNW2-F1
#
_cell.length_a   1.000
_cell.length_b   1.000
_cell.length_c   1.000
_cell.angle_alpha   90.00
_cell.angle_beta   90.00
_cell.angle_gamma   90.00
#
_symmetry.space_group_name_H-M   'P 1'
#
loop_
_entity.id
_entity.type
_entity.pdbx_description
1 polymer ?
#
loop_
_entity_poly.entity_id
_entity_poly.type
_entity_poly.pdbx_seq_one_letter_code
_entity_poly.pdbx_strand_id
1 'polypeptide(L)'
;MGVNQTGYISPKAFSQTPAAFSSLVTQGLYFDGNLSDPFSRNALQLHPISSGGNISFEMAETLAVCSECANLTTYLPPPQHDTDTGSSEGGGSSWSWTLPNQATTHWTAFGDRSTLVITTDSTHDPIVLDTHGRLVILNLTAILPGWTIDSTHDPPTGTGQPGAAQECALYWCVNKYDSRVSGGVLTETLISSFSDGTAESGVPFFSLKPPHSKSSFYKQNSQLYGNYSTGWINGTFLINTVAHQLIQAYLSKLLSGYATSLSYYEQGAPISVSDALLRFYSKASWDGTSSTPKFDMQGIFDAIAQGMTTVLRMADGTVNTTAMDAIISVPGTETAMEVFVRVRWAWIILPVVLQLAAVVFVYLTVASSKSQGLPSWKSSPLAVLFLGMRLSDHVRHGGVERWSDMITVARNYCPEIKVKQDSLGNQAREEYETWGVL
;
A
#
# COMPACT_ATOMS: atom_id res chain seq x y z
N MET A 1 1.49 -8.52 -24.02
CA MET A 1 1.51 -7.22 -24.72
C MET A 1 1.92 -7.52 -26.17
N GLY A 2 0.93 -7.65 -27.07
CA GLY A 2 1.19 -8.02 -28.47
C GLY A 2 1.50 -6.80 -29.34
N VAL A 3 2.40 -6.95 -30.30
CA VAL A 3 2.77 -5.92 -31.29
C VAL A 3 2.64 -6.51 -32.70
N ASN A 4 2.05 -5.73 -33.60
CA ASN A 4 1.96 -6.03 -35.04
C ASN A 4 3.30 -5.64 -35.72
N GLN A 5 3.81 -6.50 -36.60
CA GLN A 5 5.20 -6.61 -37.06
C GLN A 5 5.74 -5.50 -38.00
N THR A 6 5.11 -4.33 -38.08
CA THR A 6 5.54 -3.30 -39.04
C THR A 6 6.17 -2.11 -38.31
N GLY A 7 7.48 -1.93 -38.48
CA GLY A 7 8.33 -0.91 -37.86
C GLY A 7 8.04 0.55 -38.25
N TYR A 8 6.78 0.96 -38.21
CA TYR A 8 6.37 2.35 -38.29
C TYR A 8 5.84 2.79 -36.92
N ILE A 9 6.53 3.75 -36.29
CA ILE A 9 6.10 4.39 -35.05
C ILE A 9 4.89 5.27 -35.38
N SER A 10 3.70 4.74 -35.13
CA SER A 10 2.43 5.45 -35.32
C SER A 10 2.19 6.45 -34.18
N PRO A 11 1.51 7.59 -34.40
CA PRO A 11 0.97 8.45 -33.34
C PRO A 11 0.11 7.71 -32.29
N LYS A 12 -0.32 6.47 -32.61
CA LYS A 12 -0.98 5.53 -31.71
C LYS A 12 -0.07 4.86 -30.67
N ALA A 13 1.24 5.14 -30.62
CA ALA A 13 2.12 4.63 -29.56
C ALA A 13 1.60 4.99 -28.14
N PHE A 14 0.93 6.13 -28.00
CA PHE A 14 0.25 6.55 -26.78
C PHE A 14 -0.88 5.61 -26.33
N SER A 15 -1.49 4.85 -27.25
CA SER A 15 -2.55 3.88 -26.93
C SER A 15 -2.01 2.48 -26.62
N GLN A 16 -0.68 2.28 -26.62
CA GLN A 16 -0.05 0.96 -26.47
C GLN A 16 0.65 0.77 -25.12
N THR A 17 1.04 1.86 -24.44
CA THR A 17 1.51 1.78 -23.04
C THR A 17 0.32 1.47 -22.12
N PRO A 18 0.40 0.44 -21.26
CA PRO A 18 -0.66 0.13 -20.31
C PRO A 18 -1.02 1.33 -19.44
N ALA A 19 -2.31 1.52 -19.15
CA ALA A 19 -2.77 2.65 -18.33
C ALA A 19 -2.13 2.68 -16.93
N ALA A 20 -1.83 1.51 -16.36
CA ALA A 20 -1.11 1.40 -15.08
C ALA A 20 0.32 1.98 -15.17
N PHE A 21 1.00 1.76 -16.31
CA PHE A 21 2.35 2.29 -16.54
C PHE A 21 2.33 3.80 -16.69
N SER A 22 1.46 4.34 -17.55
CA SER A 22 1.35 5.80 -17.75
C SER A 22 0.90 6.52 -16.47
N SER A 23 0.01 5.91 -15.67
CA SER A 23 -0.45 6.46 -14.40
C SER A 23 0.70 6.66 -13.41
N LEU A 24 1.55 5.66 -13.22
CA LEU A 24 2.67 5.73 -12.26
C LEU A 24 3.83 6.60 -12.75
N VAL A 25 4.08 6.64 -14.05
CA VAL A 25 4.99 7.63 -14.65
C VAL A 25 4.49 9.04 -14.35
N THR A 26 3.20 9.29 -14.54
CA THR A 26 2.56 10.58 -14.27
C THR A 26 2.58 10.92 -12.77
N GLN A 27 2.37 9.92 -11.90
CA GLN A 27 2.45 10.10 -10.46
C GLN A 27 3.86 10.50 -10.01
N GLY A 28 4.90 9.89 -10.59
CA GLY A 28 6.29 10.28 -10.37
C GLY A 28 6.59 11.69 -10.89
N LEU A 29 6.14 12.01 -12.10
CA LEU A 29 6.32 13.33 -12.72
C LEU A 29 5.75 14.46 -11.86
N TYR A 30 4.52 14.32 -11.34
CA TYR A 30 3.89 15.33 -10.49
C TYR A 30 4.12 15.15 -9.00
N PHE A 31 5.07 14.30 -8.61
CA PHE A 31 5.43 14.14 -7.21
C PHE A 31 6.12 15.41 -6.68
N ASP A 32 5.59 15.97 -5.59
CA ASP A 32 6.12 17.17 -4.92
C ASP A 32 6.67 16.90 -3.51
N GLY A 33 6.69 15.64 -3.09
CA GLY A 33 7.27 15.24 -1.82
C GLY A 33 8.80 15.13 -1.87
N ASN A 34 9.41 14.89 -0.71
CA ASN A 34 10.82 14.57 -0.62
C ASN A 34 11.01 13.05 -0.67
N LEU A 35 11.78 12.53 -1.64
CA LEU A 35 12.06 11.09 -1.74
C LEU A 35 12.93 10.56 -0.59
N SER A 36 13.65 11.42 0.13
CA SER A 36 14.39 11.01 1.32
C SER A 36 13.47 10.80 2.54
N ASP A 37 12.25 11.33 2.51
CA ASP A 37 11.25 11.08 3.55
C ASP A 37 10.50 9.78 3.26
N PRO A 38 10.58 8.76 4.14
CA PRO A 38 9.93 7.47 3.94
C PRO A 38 8.42 7.60 3.73
N PHE A 39 7.76 8.56 4.40
CA PHE A 39 6.31 8.72 4.30
C PHE A 39 5.90 9.26 2.92
N SER A 40 6.56 10.34 2.47
CA SER A 40 6.35 10.90 1.14
C SER A 40 6.69 9.88 0.03
N ARG A 41 7.81 9.16 0.17
CA ARG A 41 8.25 8.14 -0.78
C ARG A 41 7.25 6.98 -0.91
N ASN A 42 6.57 6.62 0.18
CA ASN A 42 5.60 5.52 0.20
C ASN A 42 4.45 5.73 -0.80
N ALA A 43 4.11 6.98 -1.15
CA ALA A 43 3.11 7.29 -2.18
C ALA A 43 3.47 6.73 -3.57
N LEU A 44 4.77 6.57 -3.85
CA LEU A 44 5.29 6.01 -5.10
C LEU A 44 5.72 4.55 -4.98
N GLN A 45 5.55 3.92 -3.82
CA GLN A 45 5.97 2.53 -3.55
C GLN A 45 4.80 1.56 -3.50
N LEU A 46 5.14 0.27 -3.56
CA LEU A 46 4.18 -0.80 -3.33
C LEU A 46 3.69 -0.76 -1.89
N HIS A 47 2.41 -1.09 -1.71
CA HIS A 47 1.81 -1.28 -0.40
C HIS A 47 1.67 -2.79 -0.16
N PRO A 48 2.63 -3.41 0.54
CA PRO A 48 2.55 -4.84 0.85
C PRO A 48 1.36 -5.12 1.77
N ILE A 49 0.67 -6.22 1.50
CA ILE A 49 -0.41 -6.70 2.36
C ILE A 49 0.23 -7.15 3.68
N SER A 50 -0.17 -6.54 4.79
CA SER A 50 0.30 -6.88 6.14
C SER A 50 -0.90 -7.04 7.07
N SER A 51 -0.78 -7.90 8.09
CA SER A 51 -1.82 -8.07 9.12
C SER A 51 -1.73 -7.02 10.25
N GLY A 52 -0.94 -5.96 10.02
CA GLY A 52 -0.65 -4.89 10.99
C GLY A 52 0.66 -5.08 11.76
N GLY A 53 1.38 -6.18 11.52
CA GLY A 53 2.70 -6.45 12.09
C GLY A 53 3.85 -5.76 11.35
N ASN A 54 5.03 -5.75 11.97
CA ASN A 54 6.27 -5.40 11.27
C ASN A 54 6.73 -6.59 10.42
N ILE A 55 7.16 -6.35 9.18
CA ILE A 55 7.63 -7.39 8.25
C ILE A 55 9.07 -7.10 7.86
N SER A 56 9.95 -8.09 8.00
CA SER A 56 11.30 -8.06 7.43
C SER A 56 11.41 -8.99 6.24
N PHE A 57 11.91 -8.48 5.12
CA PHE A 57 12.17 -9.27 3.92
C PHE A 57 13.64 -9.67 3.85
N GLU A 58 13.93 -10.78 3.19
CA GLU A 58 15.30 -11.07 2.78
C GLU A 58 15.77 -10.07 1.72
N MET A 59 17.08 -9.84 1.65
CA MET A 59 17.65 -8.95 0.62
C MET A 59 17.34 -9.48 -0.77
N ALA A 60 16.63 -8.69 -1.56
CA ALA A 60 16.14 -9.09 -2.87
C ALA A 60 16.68 -8.17 -3.97
N GLU A 61 16.98 -8.78 -5.11
CA GLU A 61 17.35 -8.10 -6.34
C GLU A 61 16.12 -8.00 -7.25
N THR A 62 15.94 -6.85 -7.87
CA THR A 62 14.76 -6.58 -8.69
C THR A 62 15.10 -5.63 -9.83
N LEU A 63 14.40 -5.82 -10.96
CA LEU A 63 14.49 -4.90 -12.08
C LEU A 63 13.91 -3.55 -11.68
N ALA A 64 14.61 -2.49 -12.04
CA ALA A 64 14.26 -1.12 -11.72
C ALA A 64 14.64 -0.19 -12.88
N VAL A 65 14.16 1.04 -12.76
CA VAL A 65 14.62 2.18 -13.56
C VAL A 65 15.47 3.04 -12.64
N CYS A 66 16.63 3.45 -13.14
CA CYS A 66 17.56 4.35 -12.46
C CYS A 66 17.65 5.67 -13.21
N SER A 67 17.97 6.72 -12.47
CA SER A 67 18.11 8.09 -12.94
C SER A 67 19.49 8.64 -12.59
N GLU A 68 20.05 9.43 -13.49
CA GLU A 68 21.31 10.16 -13.25
C GLU A 68 21.27 11.48 -14.01
N CYS A 69 21.61 12.59 -13.37
CA CYS A 69 21.71 13.90 -14.01
C CYS A 69 23.08 14.53 -13.81
N ALA A 70 23.53 15.28 -14.82
CA ALA A 70 24.78 16.03 -14.82
C ALA A 70 24.55 17.48 -15.22
N ASN A 71 25.26 18.40 -14.57
CA ASN A 71 25.20 19.82 -14.88
C ASN A 71 26.06 20.13 -16.11
N LEU A 72 25.45 20.73 -17.14
CA LEU A 72 26.09 21.10 -18.42
C LEU A 72 26.34 22.60 -18.55
N THR A 73 26.05 23.40 -17.52
CA THR A 73 26.15 24.86 -17.57
C THR A 73 27.54 25.35 -18.00
N THR A 74 28.60 24.63 -17.63
CA THR A 74 29.99 24.95 -18.02
C THR A 74 30.31 24.67 -19.49
N TYR A 75 29.53 23.81 -20.15
CA TYR A 75 29.68 23.46 -21.56
C TYR A 75 28.81 24.31 -22.48
N LEU A 76 27.96 25.17 -21.91
CA LEU A 76 27.08 26.06 -22.66
C LEU A 76 27.89 27.26 -23.17
N PRO A 77 28.12 27.40 -24.49
CA PRO A 77 28.79 28.57 -25.04
C PRO A 77 27.91 29.82 -24.87
N PRO A 78 28.51 31.03 -24.99
CA PRO A 78 27.75 32.27 -25.05
C PRO A 78 26.68 32.20 -26.15
N PRO A 79 25.46 32.74 -25.91
CA PRO A 79 24.39 32.63 -26.88
C PRO A 79 24.67 33.47 -28.12
N GLN A 80 24.14 33.00 -29.24
CA GLN A 80 24.14 33.73 -30.50
C GLN A 80 23.04 34.79 -30.47
N HIS A 81 23.34 35.97 -31.01
CA HIS A 81 22.42 37.09 -31.13
C HIS A 81 22.14 37.36 -32.61
N ASP A 82 20.88 37.45 -32.98
CA ASP A 82 20.46 37.87 -34.32
C ASP A 82 20.13 39.38 -34.30
N THR A 83 20.92 40.16 -35.04
CA THR A 83 20.78 41.61 -35.19
C THR A 83 19.92 42.02 -36.40
N ASP A 84 19.54 41.07 -37.27
CA ASP A 84 18.94 41.35 -38.58
C ASP A 84 17.40 41.41 -38.57
N THR A 85 16.73 41.18 -37.43
CA THR A 85 15.29 41.45 -37.27
C THR A 85 15.02 42.96 -37.11
N GLY A 86 15.31 43.72 -38.16
CA GLY A 86 14.92 45.12 -38.29
C GLY A 86 13.46 45.28 -38.71
N SER A 87 12.79 46.26 -38.10
CA SER A 87 11.67 47.04 -38.67
C SER A 87 10.26 46.43 -38.79
N SER A 88 9.72 45.89 -37.70
CA SER A 88 8.28 45.97 -37.47
C SER A 88 8.03 46.54 -36.07
N GLU A 89 7.15 47.53 -35.96
CA GLU A 89 6.73 48.17 -34.71
C GLU A 89 6.50 47.12 -33.61
N GLY A 90 7.45 47.00 -32.67
CA GLY A 90 7.50 45.94 -31.65
C GLY A 90 8.80 45.11 -31.58
N GLY A 91 9.93 45.65 -32.04
CA GLY A 91 11.23 44.96 -32.17
C GLY A 91 11.74 44.29 -30.89
N GLY A 92 11.89 42.97 -30.96
CA GLY A 92 12.59 42.15 -29.96
C GLY A 92 13.91 41.62 -30.50
N SER A 93 14.91 41.45 -29.63
CA SER A 93 16.18 40.78 -29.97
C SER A 93 15.99 39.26 -29.95
N SER A 94 16.49 38.54 -30.96
CA SER A 94 16.44 37.07 -30.97
C SER A 94 17.76 36.46 -30.49
N TRP A 95 17.67 35.45 -29.63
CA TRP A 95 18.84 34.74 -29.11
C TRP A 95 18.70 33.23 -29.26
N SER A 96 19.84 32.53 -29.35
CA SER A 96 19.90 31.07 -29.46
C SER A 96 21.03 30.52 -28.60
N TRP A 97 20.72 29.51 -27.79
CA TRP A 97 21.69 28.72 -27.04
C TRP A 97 21.82 27.35 -27.71
N THR A 98 23.05 26.92 -27.95
CA THR A 98 23.33 25.63 -28.59
C THR A 98 24.47 24.93 -27.85
N LEU A 99 24.24 23.68 -27.45
CA LEU A 99 25.24 22.85 -26.79
C LEU A 99 26.13 22.11 -27.81
N PRO A 100 27.30 21.60 -27.39
CA PRO A 100 28.19 20.81 -28.25
C PRO A 100 27.53 19.56 -28.87
N ASN A 101 26.52 18.98 -28.21
CA ASN A 101 25.75 17.87 -28.74
C ASN A 101 24.66 18.28 -29.73
N GLN A 102 24.64 19.54 -30.18
CA GLN A 102 23.66 20.13 -31.12
C GLN A 102 22.26 20.39 -30.53
N ALA A 103 22.02 20.06 -29.26
CA ALA A 103 20.80 20.48 -28.59
C ALA A 103 20.71 22.02 -28.56
N THR A 104 19.59 22.57 -29.01
CA THR A 104 19.41 24.01 -29.18
C THR A 104 18.07 24.47 -28.65
N THR A 105 18.02 25.72 -28.17
CA THR A 105 16.75 26.40 -27.86
C THR A 105 15.98 26.83 -29.11
N HIS A 106 16.58 26.69 -30.30
CA HIS A 106 16.22 27.41 -31.51
C HIS A 106 16.28 28.94 -31.31
N TRP A 107 15.98 29.70 -32.36
CA TRP A 107 15.88 31.15 -32.28
C TRP A 107 14.69 31.54 -31.43
N THR A 108 14.98 32.22 -30.33
CA THR A 108 13.97 32.67 -29.36
C THR A 108 13.91 34.18 -29.40
N ALA A 109 12.76 34.70 -29.80
CA ALA A 109 12.53 36.14 -29.81
C ALA A 109 12.27 36.62 -28.37
N PHE A 110 13.07 37.58 -27.90
CA PHE A 110 12.82 38.30 -26.67
C PHE A 110 12.17 39.62 -27.05
N GLY A 111 10.84 39.63 -27.05
CA GLY A 111 10.07 40.89 -26.98
C GLY A 111 9.81 41.24 -25.52
N ASP A 112 9.33 42.45 -25.27
CA ASP A 112 8.98 42.96 -23.93
C ASP A 112 8.07 42.04 -23.08
N ARG A 113 7.46 40.97 -23.65
CA ARG A 113 6.33 40.22 -23.06
C ARG A 113 6.26 38.71 -23.33
N SER A 114 7.20 38.10 -24.06
CA SER A 114 7.20 36.65 -24.37
C SER A 114 8.59 36.08 -24.12
N THR A 115 8.77 35.25 -23.09
CA THR A 115 10.08 34.66 -22.74
C THR A 115 10.01 33.14 -22.77
N LEU A 116 10.89 32.51 -23.55
CA LEU A 116 11.07 31.07 -23.46
C LEU A 116 11.83 30.75 -22.19
N VAL A 117 11.28 29.87 -21.34
CA VAL A 117 11.88 29.59 -20.05
C VAL A 117 12.67 28.30 -20.07
N ILE A 118 12.20 27.25 -20.74
CA ILE A 118 12.94 25.99 -20.82
C ILE A 118 12.72 25.29 -22.15
N THR A 119 13.81 24.77 -22.72
CA THR A 119 13.80 23.82 -23.84
C THR A 119 14.36 22.49 -23.39
N THR A 120 13.72 21.41 -23.82
CA THR A 120 14.10 20.03 -23.52
C THR A 120 14.13 19.21 -24.81
N ASP A 121 15.18 18.42 -24.98
CA ASP A 121 15.40 17.64 -26.17
C ASP A 121 15.96 16.25 -25.81
N SER A 122 15.42 15.21 -26.42
CA SER A 122 15.81 13.81 -26.20
C SER A 122 16.43 13.13 -27.41
N THR A 123 16.70 13.88 -28.47
CA THR A 123 17.23 13.34 -29.74
C THR A 123 18.77 13.30 -29.79
N HIS A 124 19.43 13.96 -28.85
CA HIS A 124 20.87 14.12 -28.81
C HIS A 124 21.52 13.22 -27.75
N ASP A 125 22.73 12.74 -28.06
CA ASP A 125 23.53 11.98 -27.12
C ASP A 125 24.03 12.86 -25.95
N PRO A 126 24.21 12.28 -24.75
CA PRO A 126 24.72 13.01 -23.59
C PRO A 126 26.19 13.40 -23.78
N ILE A 127 26.60 14.49 -23.14
CA ILE A 127 27.95 15.05 -23.20
C ILE A 127 28.83 14.50 -22.07
N VAL A 128 28.29 14.41 -20.85
CA VAL A 128 29.03 14.06 -19.62
C VAL A 128 28.63 12.68 -19.11
N LEU A 129 27.34 12.33 -19.18
CA LEU A 129 26.83 11.05 -18.67
C LEU A 129 27.36 9.88 -19.48
N ASP A 130 27.97 8.91 -18.79
CA ASP A 130 28.43 7.66 -19.39
C ASP A 130 27.26 6.68 -19.56
N THR A 131 26.90 6.45 -20.83
CA THR A 131 25.83 5.53 -21.21
C THR A 131 26.35 4.21 -21.79
N HIS A 132 27.66 4.00 -21.83
CA HIS A 132 28.25 2.80 -22.41
C HIS A 132 27.81 1.55 -21.64
N GLY A 133 27.32 0.54 -22.38
CA GLY A 133 26.87 -0.73 -21.79
C GLY A 133 25.51 -0.65 -21.06
N ARG A 134 24.91 0.53 -20.92
CA ARG A 134 23.58 0.72 -20.30
C ARG A 134 22.49 0.68 -21.36
N LEU A 135 21.33 0.10 -21.03
CA LEU A 135 20.13 0.25 -21.84
C LEU A 135 19.36 1.50 -21.41
N VAL A 136 19.55 2.59 -22.15
CA VAL A 136 19.01 3.91 -21.83
C VAL A 136 17.60 4.08 -22.36
N ILE A 137 16.66 4.38 -21.46
CA ILE A 137 15.24 4.66 -21.74
C ILE A 137 15.04 6.07 -22.27
N LEU A 138 15.73 7.06 -21.70
CA LEU A 138 15.61 8.46 -22.12
C LEU A 138 16.93 9.17 -21.80
N ASN A 139 17.52 9.83 -22.78
CA ASN A 139 18.47 10.91 -22.56
C ASN A 139 17.72 12.20 -22.78
N LEU A 140 17.82 13.14 -21.84
CA LEU A 140 17.17 14.44 -21.96
C LEU A 140 18.19 15.52 -21.69
N THR A 141 18.40 16.40 -22.66
CA THR A 141 19.17 17.63 -22.50
C THR A 141 18.19 18.77 -22.31
N ALA A 142 18.36 19.54 -21.25
CA ALA A 142 17.55 20.72 -20.97
C ALA A 142 18.42 21.97 -20.95
N ILE A 143 17.93 23.02 -21.58
CA ILE A 143 18.55 24.34 -21.62
C ILE A 143 17.55 25.33 -21.04
N LEU A 144 17.99 26.06 -20.02
CA LEU A 144 17.29 27.15 -19.37
C LEU A 144 18.01 28.45 -19.76
N PRO A 145 17.45 29.27 -20.68
CA PRO A 145 18.03 30.54 -21.05
C PRO A 145 18.25 31.46 -19.83
N GLY A 146 19.38 32.18 -19.82
CA GLY A 146 19.64 33.22 -18.81
C GLY A 146 18.86 34.50 -19.15
N TRP A 147 18.35 35.19 -18.13
CA TRP A 147 17.67 36.49 -18.31
C TRP A 147 17.79 37.37 -17.05
N THR A 148 17.79 38.69 -17.25
CA THR A 148 17.65 39.69 -16.17
C THR A 148 16.33 40.43 -16.34
N ILE A 149 15.51 40.42 -15.29
CA ILE A 149 14.38 41.34 -15.14
C ILE A 149 14.96 42.69 -14.69
N ASP A 150 15.55 43.47 -15.59
CA ASP A 150 15.71 44.89 -15.31
C ASP A 150 14.92 45.67 -16.37
N SER A 151 13.78 46.20 -15.95
CA SER A 151 12.90 47.03 -16.77
C SER A 151 13.50 48.41 -17.10
N THR A 152 14.76 48.66 -16.75
CA THR A 152 15.41 49.95 -16.94
C THR A 152 16.72 49.90 -17.73
N HIS A 153 17.18 48.73 -18.17
CA HIS A 153 18.36 48.61 -19.03
C HIS A 153 18.10 47.63 -20.16
N ASP A 154 18.30 48.10 -21.39
CA ASP A 154 18.61 47.21 -22.50
C ASP A 154 19.67 46.21 -22.03
N PRO A 155 19.52 44.90 -22.33
CA PRO A 155 20.58 43.93 -22.03
C PRO A 155 21.89 44.49 -22.58
N PRO A 156 22.98 44.51 -21.79
CA PRO A 156 24.23 45.13 -22.19
C PRO A 156 24.60 44.63 -23.58
N THR A 157 24.60 45.57 -24.52
CA THR A 157 24.82 45.35 -25.95
C THR A 157 26.12 44.57 -26.12
N GLY A 158 26.01 43.27 -26.38
CA GLY A 158 27.14 42.41 -26.75
C GLY A 158 27.58 41.33 -25.76
N THR A 159 26.94 41.15 -24.60
CA THR A 159 27.22 39.97 -23.76
C THR A 159 25.94 39.21 -23.45
N GLY A 160 25.66 38.17 -24.23
CA GLY A 160 24.59 37.23 -23.95
C GLY A 160 24.74 36.63 -22.55
N GLN A 161 23.64 36.56 -21.79
CA GLN A 161 23.70 36.07 -20.42
C GLN A 161 23.88 34.56 -20.37
N PRO A 162 24.66 34.05 -19.40
CA PRO A 162 24.89 32.63 -19.27
C PRO A 162 23.59 31.94 -18.85
N GLY A 163 23.12 31.00 -19.68
CA GLY A 163 22.02 30.11 -19.33
C GLY A 163 22.49 28.99 -18.40
N ALA A 164 21.54 28.22 -17.88
CA ALA A 164 21.83 26.94 -17.23
C ALA A 164 21.49 25.80 -18.17
N ALA A 165 22.27 24.72 -18.09
CA ALA A 165 21.99 23.50 -18.83
C ALA A 165 22.21 22.28 -17.94
N GLN A 166 21.38 21.26 -18.13
CA GLN A 166 21.47 19.99 -17.40
C GLN A 166 21.06 18.87 -18.34
N GLU A 167 21.76 17.75 -18.27
CA GLU A 167 21.33 16.50 -18.90
C GLU A 167 20.92 15.50 -17.84
N CYS A 168 19.93 14.67 -18.17
CA CYS A 168 19.46 13.58 -17.34
C CYS A 168 19.23 12.32 -18.18
N ALA A 169 19.56 11.17 -17.62
CA ALA A 169 19.30 9.87 -18.21
C ALA A 169 18.35 9.05 -17.32
N LEU A 170 17.40 8.36 -17.95
CA LEU A 170 16.69 7.21 -17.38
C LEU A 170 17.21 5.96 -18.05
N TYR A 171 17.57 4.95 -17.27
CA TYR A 171 18.11 3.69 -17.81
C TYR A 171 17.66 2.50 -16.96
N TRP A 172 17.71 1.31 -17.56
CA TRP A 172 17.40 0.08 -16.84
C TRP A 172 18.53 -0.32 -15.92
N CYS A 173 18.18 -0.77 -14.71
CA CYS A 173 19.12 -1.23 -13.71
C CYS A 173 18.53 -2.38 -12.88
N VAL A 174 19.38 -3.12 -12.21
CA VAL A 174 19.02 -4.09 -11.18
C VAL A 174 19.43 -3.50 -9.84
N ASN A 175 18.46 -3.29 -8.98
CA ASN A 175 18.70 -2.78 -7.63
C ASN A 175 18.52 -3.90 -6.61
N LYS A 176 19.39 -3.90 -5.61
CA LYS A 176 19.32 -4.77 -4.45
C LYS A 176 18.86 -3.98 -3.23
N TYR A 177 17.82 -4.45 -2.56
CA TYR A 177 17.24 -3.75 -1.41
C TYR A 177 17.30 -4.58 -0.13
N ASP A 178 17.48 -3.91 1.00
CA ASP A 178 17.01 -4.37 2.32
C ASP A 178 15.68 -3.66 2.59
N SER A 179 14.60 -4.44 2.60
CA SER A 179 13.21 -3.97 2.66
C SER A 179 12.56 -4.37 3.98
N ARG A 180 11.87 -3.42 4.62
CA ARG A 180 11.18 -3.60 5.90
C ARG A 180 9.86 -2.86 5.90
N VAL A 181 8.83 -3.45 6.48
CA VAL A 181 7.54 -2.78 6.69
C VAL A 181 7.37 -2.54 8.18
N SER A 182 7.12 -1.29 8.55
CA SER A 182 6.83 -0.89 9.93
C SER A 182 5.62 0.01 9.94
N GLY A 183 4.59 -0.36 10.71
CA GLY A 183 3.34 0.41 10.78
C GLY A 183 2.63 0.57 9.42
N GLY A 184 2.75 -0.42 8.53
CA GLY A 184 2.15 -0.40 7.19
C GLY A 184 2.93 0.43 6.15
N VAL A 185 4.06 1.03 6.50
CA VAL A 185 4.91 1.79 5.58
C VAL A 185 6.11 0.92 5.16
N LEU A 186 6.30 0.76 3.85
CA LEU A 186 7.45 0.05 3.28
C LEU A 186 8.66 0.97 3.26
N THR A 187 9.73 0.59 3.96
CA THR A 187 11.03 1.26 3.93
C THR A 187 12.03 0.35 3.22
N GLU A 188 12.59 0.82 2.11
CA GLU A 188 13.62 0.09 1.36
C GLU A 188 14.92 0.88 1.35
N THR A 189 16.01 0.23 1.71
CA THR A 189 17.36 0.78 1.62
C THR A 189 18.09 0.17 0.44
N LEU A 190 18.66 1.01 -0.43
CA LEU A 190 19.42 0.55 -1.59
C LEU A 190 20.79 0.05 -1.15
N ILE A 191 21.09 -1.22 -1.41
CA ILE A 191 22.38 -1.86 -1.07
C ILE A 191 23.36 -1.78 -2.24
N SER A 192 22.89 -2.06 -3.46
CA SER A 192 23.70 -1.99 -4.67
C SER A 192 22.82 -1.79 -5.90
N SER A 193 23.39 -1.18 -6.95
CA SER A 193 22.77 -1.00 -8.25
C SER A 193 23.70 -1.50 -9.36
N PHE A 194 23.14 -2.09 -10.41
CA PHE A 194 23.89 -2.64 -11.54
C PHE A 194 23.15 -2.35 -12.85
N SER A 195 23.82 -1.76 -13.84
CA SER A 195 23.19 -1.29 -15.09
C SER A 195 23.83 -1.82 -16.37
N ASP A 196 24.98 -2.48 -16.26
CA ASP A 196 25.74 -2.92 -17.43
C ASP A 196 25.13 -4.20 -18.01
N GLY A 197 24.95 -4.23 -19.32
CA GLY A 197 24.35 -5.39 -19.96
C GLY A 197 24.75 -5.57 -21.40
N THR A 198 24.17 -6.60 -22.01
CA THR A 198 24.46 -6.99 -23.38
C THR A 198 23.18 -7.28 -24.14
N ALA A 199 23.13 -6.85 -25.40
CA ALA A 199 22.07 -7.28 -26.32
C ALA A 199 22.32 -8.75 -26.70
N GLU A 200 21.30 -9.59 -26.55
CA GLU A 200 21.38 -11.01 -26.89
C GLU A 200 21.20 -11.19 -28.40
N SER A 201 22.07 -11.99 -29.03
CA SER A 201 22.02 -12.21 -30.49
C SER A 201 20.85 -13.10 -30.89
N GLY A 202 20.13 -12.72 -31.94
CA GLY A 202 19.03 -13.51 -32.52
C GLY A 202 17.71 -13.49 -31.73
N VAL A 203 17.62 -12.71 -30.64
CA VAL A 203 16.40 -12.53 -29.85
C VAL A 203 16.24 -11.07 -29.41
N PRO A 204 15.00 -10.55 -29.26
CA PRO A 204 14.76 -9.15 -28.89
C PRO A 204 14.90 -8.93 -27.36
N PHE A 205 16.04 -9.32 -26.79
CA PHE A 205 16.31 -9.18 -25.35
C PHE A 205 17.63 -8.48 -25.08
N PHE A 206 17.61 -7.65 -24.04
CA PHE A 206 18.78 -7.12 -23.39
C PHE A 206 18.95 -7.81 -22.04
N SER A 207 20.15 -8.29 -21.74
CA SER A 207 20.44 -9.04 -20.52
C SER A 207 21.30 -8.24 -19.55
N LEU A 208 20.82 -8.12 -18.32
CA LEU A 208 21.55 -7.57 -17.17
C LEU A 208 21.99 -8.74 -16.29
N LYS A 209 23.30 -8.87 -16.03
CA LYS A 209 23.89 -9.97 -15.25
C LYS A 209 24.67 -9.42 -14.05
N PRO A 210 23.99 -9.08 -12.93
CA PRO A 210 24.68 -8.58 -11.75
C PRO A 210 25.66 -9.63 -11.21
N PRO A 211 26.86 -9.22 -10.76
CA PRO A 211 27.84 -10.15 -10.23
C PRO A 211 27.29 -10.84 -8.96
N HIS A 212 27.47 -12.16 -8.87
CA HIS A 212 26.99 -12.98 -7.75
C HIS A 212 25.47 -12.98 -7.52
N SER A 213 24.68 -12.60 -8.54
CA SER A 213 23.23 -12.68 -8.47
C SER A 213 22.77 -14.13 -8.25
N LYS A 214 21.91 -14.31 -7.23
CA LYS A 214 21.26 -15.59 -6.92
C LYS A 214 19.82 -15.65 -7.42
N SER A 215 19.35 -14.60 -8.09
CA SER A 215 17.99 -14.56 -8.63
C SER A 215 17.85 -15.61 -9.73
N SER A 216 16.71 -16.28 -9.77
CA SER A 216 16.40 -17.22 -10.85
C SER A 216 14.96 -17.00 -11.26
N PHE A 217 14.72 -16.93 -12.56
CA PHE A 217 13.36 -16.87 -13.08
C PHE A 217 13.16 -17.95 -14.14
N TYR A 218 11.93 -18.44 -14.24
CA TYR A 218 11.54 -19.39 -15.25
C TYR A 218 11.06 -18.64 -16.49
N LYS A 219 11.78 -18.81 -17.60
CA LYS A 219 11.40 -18.24 -18.89
C LYS A 219 10.39 -19.19 -19.54
N GLN A 220 9.14 -18.76 -19.70
CA GLN A 220 8.10 -19.54 -20.35
C GLN A 220 7.76 -19.00 -21.73
N ASN A 221 7.88 -19.84 -22.77
CA ASN A 221 7.55 -19.45 -24.14
C ASN A 221 6.15 -18.83 -24.23
N SER A 222 6.05 -17.68 -24.88
CA SER A 222 4.78 -16.97 -24.99
C SER A 222 4.56 -16.46 -26.40
N GLN A 223 3.51 -16.96 -27.05
CA GLN A 223 3.09 -16.48 -28.37
C GLN A 223 2.79 -14.96 -28.37
N LEU A 224 2.46 -14.38 -27.21
CA LEU A 224 2.20 -12.94 -27.04
C LEU A 224 3.46 -12.08 -26.98
N TYR A 225 4.59 -12.63 -26.54
CA TYR A 225 5.85 -11.89 -26.28
C TYR A 225 7.04 -12.37 -27.13
N GLY A 226 6.82 -13.37 -27.99
CA GLY A 226 7.80 -13.94 -28.93
C GLY A 226 8.06 -15.43 -28.70
N ASN A 227 8.52 -16.14 -29.73
CA ASN A 227 8.86 -17.57 -29.59
C ASN A 227 10.26 -17.72 -28.98
N TYR A 228 10.38 -18.29 -27.78
CA TYR A 228 11.67 -18.46 -27.11
C TYR A 228 11.79 -19.78 -26.34
N SER A 229 13.03 -20.23 -26.12
CA SER A 229 13.30 -21.46 -25.36
C SER A 229 12.76 -21.35 -23.93
N THR A 230 11.98 -22.35 -23.52
CA THR A 230 11.54 -22.53 -22.14
C THR A 230 12.70 -23.02 -21.28
N GLY A 231 12.91 -22.42 -20.11
CA GLY A 231 13.94 -22.89 -19.18
C GLY A 231 14.20 -21.94 -18.03
N TRP A 232 14.94 -22.42 -17.04
CA TRP A 232 15.42 -21.60 -15.94
C TRP A 232 16.59 -20.72 -16.36
N ILE A 233 16.53 -19.45 -15.98
CA ILE A 233 17.62 -18.48 -16.16
C ILE A 233 18.07 -18.03 -14.78
N ASN A 234 19.36 -18.22 -14.52
CA ASN A 234 19.97 -17.89 -13.23
C ASN A 234 20.83 -16.62 -13.37
N GLY A 235 20.72 -15.74 -12.39
CA GLY A 235 21.52 -14.52 -12.22
C GLY A 235 21.41 -13.51 -13.37
N THR A 236 20.33 -13.56 -14.15
CA THR A 236 20.13 -12.67 -15.30
C THR A 236 18.74 -12.07 -15.26
N PHE A 237 18.63 -10.80 -15.59
CA PHE A 237 17.37 -10.10 -15.83
C PHE A 237 17.25 -9.79 -17.32
N LEU A 238 16.08 -10.06 -17.90
CA LEU A 238 15.83 -9.84 -19.33
C LEU A 238 14.86 -8.69 -19.52
N ILE A 239 15.21 -7.79 -20.44
CA ILE A 239 14.36 -6.69 -20.87
C ILE A 239 14.04 -6.91 -22.35
N ASN A 240 12.76 -6.86 -22.71
CA ASN A 240 12.34 -6.95 -24.10
C ASN A 240 12.67 -5.62 -24.82
N THR A 241 13.44 -5.69 -25.90
CA THR A 241 13.92 -4.49 -26.61
C THR A 241 12.81 -3.73 -27.34
N VAL A 242 11.76 -4.42 -27.78
CA VAL A 242 10.59 -3.79 -28.43
C VAL A 242 9.76 -3.03 -27.41
N ALA A 243 9.51 -3.62 -26.23
CA ALA A 243 8.82 -2.95 -25.13
C ALA A 243 9.60 -1.70 -24.68
N HIS A 244 10.92 -1.83 -24.59
CA HIS A 244 11.81 -0.72 -24.29
C HIS A 244 11.69 0.43 -25.29
N GLN A 245 11.70 0.15 -26.60
CA GLN A 245 11.54 1.18 -27.64
C GLN A 245 10.20 1.92 -27.55
N LEU A 246 9.11 1.23 -27.19
CA LEU A 246 7.80 1.88 -27.00
C LEU A 246 7.80 2.82 -25.80
N ILE A 247 8.40 2.40 -24.68
CA ILE A 247 8.56 3.24 -23.49
C ILE A 247 9.43 4.45 -23.81
N GLN A 248 10.54 4.26 -24.52
CA GLN A 248 11.43 5.33 -24.96
C GLN A 248 10.68 6.35 -25.83
N ALA A 249 9.93 5.89 -26.84
CA ALA A 249 9.14 6.77 -27.71
C ALA A 249 8.02 7.53 -26.97
N TYR A 250 7.43 6.90 -25.95
CA TYR A 250 6.43 7.54 -25.10
C TYR A 250 7.05 8.65 -24.25
N LEU A 251 8.16 8.37 -23.55
CA LEU A 251 8.81 9.33 -22.68
C LEU A 251 9.49 10.47 -23.46
N SER A 252 10.11 10.17 -24.60
CA SER A 252 10.71 11.20 -25.45
C SER A 252 9.66 12.22 -25.89
N LYS A 253 8.48 11.76 -26.31
CA LYS A 253 7.37 12.65 -26.69
C LYS A 253 6.76 13.39 -25.50
N LEU A 254 6.71 12.77 -24.31
CA LEU A 254 6.13 13.39 -23.11
C LEU A 254 7.02 14.52 -22.57
N LEU A 255 8.34 14.31 -22.58
CA LEU A 255 9.33 15.12 -21.88
C LEU A 255 10.19 16.02 -22.78
N SER A 256 10.02 15.95 -24.11
CA SER A 256 10.67 16.87 -25.05
C SER A 256 9.73 17.99 -25.48
N GLY A 257 10.29 19.15 -25.76
CA GLY A 257 9.56 20.34 -26.17
C GLY A 257 10.01 21.55 -25.38
N TYR A 258 9.12 22.54 -25.28
CA TYR A 258 9.43 23.81 -24.64
C TYR A 258 8.29 24.30 -23.73
N ALA A 259 8.64 25.07 -22.70
CA ALA A 259 7.69 25.80 -21.87
C ALA A 259 8.06 27.28 -21.75
N THR A 260 7.05 28.13 -21.82
CA THR A 260 7.15 29.60 -21.86
C THR A 260 6.13 30.22 -20.90
N SER A 261 6.37 31.42 -20.39
CA SER A 261 5.40 32.17 -19.58
C SER A 261 4.87 33.38 -20.35
N LEU A 262 3.55 33.63 -20.29
CA LEU A 262 2.96 34.87 -20.80
C LEU A 262 3.01 35.96 -19.73
N SER A 263 3.68 37.07 -20.03
CA SER A 263 3.85 38.19 -19.09
C SER A 263 2.66 39.18 -19.05
N TYR A 264 1.54 38.92 -19.77
CA TYR A 264 0.41 39.87 -19.84
C TYR A 264 -0.46 39.91 -18.57
N TYR A 265 -0.29 38.95 -17.65
CA TYR A 265 -0.94 38.95 -16.35
C TYR A 265 0.14 38.93 -15.27
N GLU A 266 -0.01 39.73 -14.21
CA GLU A 266 0.88 39.74 -13.03
C GLU A 266 0.97 38.37 -12.31
N GLN A 267 0.17 37.39 -12.76
CA GLN A 267 0.19 35.98 -12.38
C GLN A 267 0.40 35.08 -13.62
N GLY A 268 1.39 35.41 -14.46
CA GLY A 268 1.61 34.78 -15.77
C GLY A 268 1.62 33.25 -15.72
N ALA A 269 0.55 32.63 -16.22
CA ALA A 269 0.45 31.18 -16.28
C ALA A 269 1.44 30.64 -17.33
N PRO A 270 2.27 29.63 -16.99
CA PRO A 270 3.13 28.99 -17.97
C PRO A 270 2.30 28.25 -19.03
N ILE A 271 2.65 28.46 -20.30
CA ILE A 271 2.17 27.69 -21.45
C ILE A 271 3.25 26.69 -21.82
N SER A 272 2.83 25.45 -22.04
CA SER A 272 3.72 24.39 -22.45
C SER A 272 3.13 23.58 -23.58
N VAL A 273 4.00 22.96 -24.38
CA VAL A 273 3.62 21.94 -25.38
C VAL A 273 3.09 20.67 -24.70
N SER A 274 3.51 20.41 -23.46
CA SER A 274 3.14 19.25 -22.65
C SER A 274 3.03 19.63 -21.17
N ASP A 275 1.99 19.17 -20.47
CA ASP A 275 1.82 19.45 -19.04
C ASP A 275 3.06 19.00 -18.21
N ALA A 276 3.82 18.02 -18.71
CA ALA A 276 5.04 17.56 -18.09
C ALA A 276 6.14 18.63 -17.99
N LEU A 277 6.26 19.50 -19.00
CA LEU A 277 7.28 20.55 -18.99
C LEU A 277 6.91 21.70 -18.04
N LEU A 278 5.64 21.85 -17.68
CA LEU A 278 5.22 22.79 -16.63
C LEU A 278 5.84 22.40 -15.28
N ARG A 279 6.04 21.09 -15.06
CA ARG A 279 6.75 20.62 -13.86
C ARG A 279 8.23 20.99 -13.91
N PHE A 280 8.91 20.81 -15.03
CA PHE A 280 10.31 21.24 -15.16
C PHE A 280 10.45 22.76 -14.99
N TYR A 281 9.52 23.52 -15.55
CA TYR A 281 9.43 24.96 -15.36
C TYR A 281 9.34 25.34 -13.87
N SER A 282 8.56 24.61 -13.06
CA SER A 282 8.44 24.88 -11.62
C SER A 282 9.75 24.71 -10.82
N LYS A 283 10.77 24.06 -11.41
CA LYS A 283 12.10 23.91 -10.81
C LYS A 283 13.11 24.93 -11.30
N ALA A 284 12.76 25.75 -12.29
CA ALA A 284 13.55 26.91 -12.68
C ALA A 284 13.40 28.00 -11.60
N SER A 285 14.51 28.47 -11.06
CA SER A 285 14.52 29.54 -10.05
C SER A 285 15.63 30.55 -10.34
N TRP A 286 15.35 31.81 -10.05
CA TRP A 286 16.35 32.89 -10.11
C TRP A 286 16.46 33.54 -8.74
N ASP A 287 17.68 33.68 -8.24
CA ASP A 287 17.94 34.25 -6.91
C ASP A 287 18.20 35.77 -6.93
N GLY A 288 18.09 36.42 -8.10
CA GLY A 288 18.27 37.86 -8.24
C GLY A 288 19.72 38.34 -8.07
N THR A 289 20.64 37.46 -7.68
CA THR A 289 22.02 37.78 -7.32
C THR A 289 23.06 37.18 -8.27
N SER A 290 22.68 36.10 -8.96
CA SER A 290 23.52 35.41 -9.94
C SER A 290 23.04 35.66 -11.36
N SER A 291 23.99 35.74 -12.29
CA SER A 291 23.72 35.85 -13.74
C SER A 291 23.27 34.52 -14.36
N THR A 292 23.35 33.42 -13.62
CA THR A 292 22.98 32.07 -14.05
C THR A 292 21.74 31.60 -13.29
N PRO A 293 20.66 31.20 -13.97
CA PRO A 293 19.51 30.65 -13.28
C PRO A 293 19.84 29.30 -12.62
N LYS A 294 19.13 28.95 -11.55
CA LYS A 294 19.23 27.65 -10.88
C LYS A 294 18.22 26.70 -11.50
N PHE A 295 18.70 25.51 -11.85
CA PHE A 295 17.92 24.49 -12.51
C PHE A 295 18.36 23.10 -12.05
N ASP A 296 17.42 22.32 -11.52
CA ASP A 296 17.68 20.95 -11.08
C ASP A 296 16.48 20.02 -11.36
N MET A 297 16.72 19.03 -12.23
CA MET A 297 15.76 18.01 -12.62
C MET A 297 15.93 16.68 -11.86
N GLN A 298 16.99 16.50 -11.05
CA GLN A 298 17.33 15.20 -10.43
C GLN A 298 16.15 14.62 -9.65
N GLY A 299 15.51 15.41 -8.78
CA GLY A 299 14.39 14.94 -7.97
C GLY A 299 13.16 14.51 -8.79
N ILE A 300 12.95 15.10 -9.98
CA ILE A 300 11.84 14.70 -10.87
C ILE A 300 12.19 13.38 -11.55
N PHE A 301 13.42 13.24 -12.04
CA PHE A 301 13.88 12.00 -12.65
C PHE A 301 13.90 10.83 -11.66
N ASP A 302 14.32 11.07 -10.42
CA ASP A 302 14.28 10.08 -9.33
C ASP A 302 12.84 9.64 -9.03
N ALA A 303 11.88 10.57 -9.03
CA ALA A 303 10.47 10.26 -8.77
C ALA A 303 9.84 9.47 -9.94
N ILE A 304 10.16 9.83 -11.19
CA ILE A 304 9.75 9.08 -12.38
C ILE A 304 10.35 7.67 -12.34
N ALA A 305 11.65 7.56 -12.06
CA ALA A 305 12.36 6.29 -11.95
C ALA A 305 11.75 5.39 -10.85
N GLN A 306 11.43 5.96 -9.69
CA GLN A 306 10.75 5.26 -8.60
C GLN A 306 9.34 4.80 -9.01
N GLY A 307 8.55 5.66 -9.66
CA GLY A 307 7.20 5.31 -10.16
C GLY A 307 7.25 4.18 -11.19
N MET A 308 8.15 4.27 -12.17
CA MET A 308 8.36 3.21 -13.18
C MET A 308 8.82 1.91 -12.53
N THR A 309 9.75 1.98 -11.58
CA THR A 309 10.22 0.82 -10.81
C THR A 309 9.08 0.13 -10.08
N THR A 310 8.17 0.91 -9.51
CA THR A 310 6.99 0.37 -8.82
C THR A 310 6.05 -0.35 -9.79
N VAL A 311 5.79 0.18 -10.99
CA VAL A 311 4.99 -0.53 -12.02
C VAL A 311 5.58 -1.89 -12.33
N LEU A 312 6.90 -1.96 -12.52
CA LEU A 312 7.60 -3.19 -12.90
C LEU A 312 7.48 -4.28 -11.83
N ARG A 313 7.27 -3.88 -10.57
CA ARG A 313 7.12 -4.79 -9.44
C ARG A 313 5.65 -5.04 -9.08
N MET A 314 4.69 -4.36 -9.70
CA MET A 314 3.28 -4.64 -9.49
C MET A 314 2.91 -5.97 -10.16
N ALA A 315 2.23 -6.84 -9.41
CA ALA A 315 1.69 -8.07 -9.96
C ALA A 315 0.55 -7.76 -10.94
N ASP A 316 0.62 -8.30 -12.15
CA ASP A 316 -0.48 -8.24 -13.11
C ASP A 316 -1.59 -9.21 -12.68
N GLY A 317 -2.65 -8.67 -12.07
CA GLY A 317 -3.82 -9.44 -11.62
C GLY A 317 -4.68 -10.03 -12.76
N THR A 318 -4.34 -9.78 -14.03
CA THR A 318 -5.07 -10.34 -15.18
C THR A 318 -4.57 -11.71 -15.62
N VAL A 319 -3.43 -12.17 -15.10
CA VAL A 319 -2.96 -13.53 -15.33
C VAL A 319 -3.72 -14.45 -14.38
N ASN A 320 -4.69 -15.19 -14.91
CA ASN A 320 -5.31 -16.32 -14.21
C ASN A 320 -4.25 -17.42 -14.03
N THR A 321 -3.42 -17.33 -12.99
CA THR A 321 -2.29 -18.24 -12.75
C THR A 321 -2.74 -19.59 -12.22
N THR A 322 -3.23 -20.47 -13.10
CA THR A 322 -3.20 -21.94 -12.88
C THR A 322 -1.93 -22.58 -13.44
N ALA A 323 -1.12 -21.81 -14.17
CA ALA A 323 0.23 -22.17 -14.58
C ALA A 323 1.25 -21.31 -13.81
N MET A 324 2.46 -21.83 -13.68
CA MET A 324 3.62 -21.30 -12.94
C MET A 324 4.16 -19.93 -13.42
N ASP A 325 3.29 -18.99 -13.84
CA ASP A 325 3.59 -17.56 -13.83
C ASP A 325 3.57 -17.09 -12.37
N ALA A 326 4.49 -17.64 -11.58
CA ALA A 326 4.69 -17.22 -10.21
C ALA A 326 5.13 -15.76 -10.28
N ILE A 327 4.27 -14.85 -9.82
CA ILE A 327 4.74 -13.62 -9.18
C ILE A 327 5.85 -14.08 -8.24
N ILE A 328 7.11 -13.78 -8.59
CA ILE A 328 8.25 -14.15 -7.76
C ILE A 328 8.17 -13.24 -6.54
N SER A 329 7.46 -13.70 -5.53
CA SER A 329 7.29 -12.99 -4.27
C SER A 329 8.53 -13.21 -3.42
N VAL A 330 8.97 -12.14 -2.77
CA VAL A 330 10.04 -12.22 -1.78
C VAL A 330 9.41 -12.69 -0.48
N PRO A 331 9.85 -13.83 0.10
CA PRO A 331 9.33 -14.27 1.39
C PRO A 331 9.68 -13.23 2.46
N GLY A 332 8.67 -12.82 3.22
CA GLY A 332 8.81 -11.92 4.37
C GLY A 332 8.53 -12.67 5.67
N THR A 333 9.19 -12.22 6.75
CA THR A 333 8.93 -12.68 8.12
C THR A 333 8.12 -11.61 8.84
N GLU A 334 6.89 -11.93 9.21
CA GLU A 334 5.98 -11.01 9.91
C GLU A 334 5.99 -11.29 11.42
N THR A 335 6.16 -10.23 12.23
CA THR A 335 5.93 -10.31 13.66
C THR A 335 4.47 -9.96 13.96
N ALA A 336 3.68 -10.95 14.37
CA ALA A 336 2.30 -10.75 14.77
C ALA A 336 2.18 -10.51 16.29
N MET A 337 1.26 -9.63 16.69
CA MET A 337 0.91 -9.46 18.11
C MET A 337 0.07 -10.65 18.56
N GLU A 338 0.66 -11.58 19.30
CA GLU A 338 -0.06 -12.69 19.92
C GLU A 338 -0.51 -12.33 21.35
N VAL A 339 -1.79 -12.61 21.65
CA VAL A 339 -2.34 -12.42 22.98
C VAL A 339 -1.97 -13.60 23.87
N PHE A 340 -0.96 -13.44 24.72
CA PHE A 340 -0.61 -14.43 25.74
C PHE A 340 -1.52 -14.30 26.97
N VAL A 341 -2.46 -15.24 27.14
CA VAL A 341 -3.31 -15.31 28.32
C VAL A 341 -2.61 -16.13 29.41
N ARG A 342 -2.12 -15.46 30.45
CA ARG A 342 -1.61 -16.13 31.65
C ARG A 342 -2.76 -16.47 32.60
N VAL A 343 -3.23 -17.70 32.55
CA VAL A 343 -4.26 -18.19 33.49
C VAL A 343 -3.64 -18.33 34.89
N ARG A 344 -4.14 -17.52 35.84
CA ARG A 344 -3.76 -17.61 37.26
C ARG A 344 -4.66 -18.62 37.98
N TRP A 345 -4.24 -19.88 38.06
CA TRP A 345 -4.98 -20.96 38.73
C TRP A 345 -5.26 -20.71 40.22
N ALA A 346 -4.52 -19.81 40.88
CA ALA A 346 -4.69 -19.48 42.29
C ALA A 346 -6.12 -19.00 42.65
N TRP A 347 -6.83 -18.35 41.73
CA TRP A 347 -8.19 -17.88 41.95
C TRP A 347 -9.23 -19.00 41.97
N ILE A 348 -8.90 -20.18 41.44
CA ILE A 348 -9.78 -21.36 41.46
C ILE A 348 -9.71 -22.08 42.81
N ILE A 349 -8.69 -21.82 43.63
CA ILE A 349 -8.53 -22.45 44.95
C ILE A 349 -9.70 -22.10 45.86
N LEU A 350 -10.12 -20.83 45.89
CA LEU A 350 -11.20 -20.38 46.77
C LEU A 350 -12.54 -21.08 46.51
N PRO A 351 -13.09 -21.09 45.27
CA PRO A 351 -14.34 -21.79 45.00
C PRO A 351 -14.24 -23.32 45.21
N VAL A 352 -13.08 -23.93 44.93
CA VAL A 352 -12.86 -25.37 45.16
C VAL A 352 -12.85 -25.69 46.66
N VAL A 353 -12.12 -24.92 47.46
CA VAL A 353 -12.07 -25.10 48.92
C VAL A 353 -13.45 -24.86 49.54
N LEU A 354 -14.19 -23.86 49.07
CA LEU A 354 -15.53 -23.56 49.57
C LEU A 354 -16.52 -24.70 49.27
N GLN A 355 -16.44 -25.32 48.09
CA GLN A 355 -17.25 -26.49 47.77
C GLN A 355 -16.89 -27.72 48.62
N LEU A 356 -15.59 -27.98 48.81
CA LEU A 356 -15.15 -29.08 49.69
C LEU A 356 -15.59 -28.85 51.13
N ALA A 357 -15.48 -27.63 51.64
CA ALA A 357 -15.95 -27.27 52.98
C ALA A 357 -17.47 -27.45 53.14
N ALA A 358 -18.26 -27.08 52.12
CA ALA A 358 -19.71 -27.30 52.12
C ALA A 358 -20.07 -28.81 52.15
N VAL A 359 -19.39 -29.63 51.35
CA VAL A 359 -19.59 -31.09 51.35
C VAL A 359 -19.23 -31.70 52.71
N VAL A 360 -18.10 -31.29 53.30
CA VAL A 360 -17.67 -31.74 54.62
C VAL A 360 -18.69 -31.32 55.69
N PHE A 361 -19.17 -30.07 55.65
CA PHE A 361 -20.18 -29.59 56.58
C PHE A 361 -21.49 -30.40 56.49
N VAL A 362 -21.97 -30.71 55.29
CA VAL A 362 -23.15 -31.58 55.11
C VAL A 362 -22.90 -32.99 55.64
N TYR A 363 -21.72 -33.55 55.40
CA TYR A 363 -21.39 -34.89 55.91
C TYR A 363 -21.35 -34.91 57.44
N LEU A 364 -20.69 -33.93 58.06
CA LEU A 364 -20.60 -33.80 59.51
C LEU A 364 -21.96 -33.56 60.15
N THR A 365 -22.82 -32.74 59.55
CA THR A 365 -24.18 -32.50 60.05
C THR A 365 -25.03 -33.78 59.97
N VAL A 366 -24.93 -34.58 58.90
CA VAL A 366 -25.60 -35.89 58.81
C VAL A 366 -25.06 -36.87 59.85
N ALA A 367 -23.74 -36.95 60.02
CA ALA A 367 -23.11 -37.85 60.99
C ALA A 367 -23.46 -37.46 62.45
N SER A 368 -23.40 -36.16 62.77
CA SER A 368 -23.77 -35.64 64.08
C SER A 368 -25.26 -35.87 64.36
N SER A 369 -26.13 -35.60 63.39
CA SER A 369 -27.57 -35.86 63.52
C SER A 369 -27.87 -37.33 63.76
N LYS A 370 -27.14 -38.24 63.09
CA LYS A 370 -27.26 -39.69 63.31
C LYS A 370 -26.76 -40.09 64.70
N SER A 371 -25.65 -39.52 65.16
CA SER A 371 -25.08 -39.82 66.48
C SER A 371 -25.96 -39.34 67.64
N GLN A 372 -26.69 -38.24 67.43
CA GLN A 372 -27.63 -37.67 68.42
C GLN A 372 -29.04 -38.30 68.31
N GLY A 373 -29.23 -39.31 67.46
CA GLY A 373 -30.51 -40.01 67.32
C GLY A 373 -31.66 -39.12 66.82
N LEU A 374 -31.35 -38.00 66.16
CA LEU A 374 -32.37 -37.09 65.65
C LEU A 374 -33.00 -37.69 64.38
N PRO A 375 -34.33 -37.88 64.34
CA PRO A 375 -35.01 -38.40 63.16
C PRO A 375 -34.81 -37.44 61.99
N SER A 376 -34.58 -37.98 60.80
CA SER A 376 -34.30 -37.19 59.60
C SER A 376 -35.48 -36.24 59.31
N TRP A 377 -35.28 -34.94 59.56
CA TRP A 377 -36.26 -33.83 59.46
C TRP A 377 -37.05 -33.73 58.13
N LYS A 378 -36.81 -34.57 57.12
CA LYS A 378 -37.50 -34.53 55.82
C LYS A 378 -39.04 -34.61 55.87
N SER A 379 -39.66 -34.85 57.02
CA SER A 379 -41.12 -34.89 57.18
C SER A 379 -41.57 -33.82 58.16
N SER A 380 -42.42 -32.91 57.67
CA SER A 380 -42.91 -31.72 58.37
C SER A 380 -43.52 -32.08 59.74
N PRO A 381 -42.85 -31.79 60.88
CA PRO A 381 -43.39 -32.10 62.20
C PRO A 381 -44.67 -31.28 62.48
N LEU A 382 -44.89 -30.22 61.71
CA LEU A 382 -46.08 -29.37 61.74
C LEU A 382 -47.36 -30.14 61.42
N ALA A 383 -47.32 -31.13 60.52
CA ALA A 383 -48.50 -31.94 60.19
C ALA A 383 -48.92 -32.85 61.36
N VAL A 384 -47.97 -33.37 62.13
CA VAL A 384 -48.25 -34.16 63.34
C VAL A 384 -48.69 -33.26 64.49
N LEU A 385 -48.18 -32.02 64.58
CA LEU A 385 -48.57 -31.07 65.61
C LEU A 385 -50.02 -30.57 65.44
N PHE A 386 -50.45 -30.28 64.20
CA PHE A 386 -51.83 -29.91 63.90
C PHE A 386 -52.83 -31.06 64.09
N LEU A 387 -52.42 -32.32 63.88
CA LEU A 387 -53.27 -33.49 64.12
C LEU A 387 -53.27 -33.93 65.60
N GLY A 388 -52.12 -33.83 66.27
CA GLY A 388 -51.93 -34.22 67.67
C GLY A 388 -52.74 -33.37 68.65
N MET A 389 -52.97 -32.09 68.34
CA MET A 389 -53.85 -31.24 69.18
C MET A 389 -55.33 -31.64 69.13
N ARG A 390 -55.76 -32.47 68.16
CA ARG A 390 -57.16 -32.94 68.06
C ARG A 390 -57.38 -34.38 68.55
N LEU A 391 -56.31 -35.14 68.77
CA LEU A 391 -56.35 -36.55 69.20
C LEU A 391 -55.60 -36.79 70.52
N SER A 392 -55.73 -35.87 71.47
CA SER A 392 -54.87 -35.80 72.66
C SER A 392 -54.95 -36.97 73.66
N ASP A 393 -55.74 -38.03 73.43
CA ASP A 393 -55.85 -39.13 74.39
C ASP A 393 -55.29 -40.50 73.93
N HIS A 394 -54.88 -40.69 72.66
CA HIS A 394 -54.51 -42.04 72.19
C HIS A 394 -53.21 -42.18 71.41
N VAL A 395 -52.43 -41.12 71.20
CA VAL A 395 -51.14 -41.22 70.49
C VAL A 395 -49.97 -41.03 71.44
N ARG A 396 -49.74 -42.02 72.30
CA ARG A 396 -48.47 -42.15 73.02
C ARG A 396 -47.44 -42.88 72.15
N HIS A 397 -46.49 -42.08 71.68
CA HIS A 397 -45.08 -42.40 71.41
C HIS A 397 -44.72 -43.21 70.15
N GLY A 398 -44.06 -42.52 69.21
CA GLY A 398 -42.80 -42.99 68.64
C GLY A 398 -42.86 -43.99 67.48
N GLY A 399 -43.50 -43.65 66.36
CA GLY A 399 -43.50 -44.55 65.20
C GLY A 399 -43.89 -43.94 63.86
N VAL A 400 -43.62 -42.64 63.63
CA VAL A 400 -43.89 -42.01 62.34
C VAL A 400 -42.61 -41.33 61.87
N GLU A 401 -41.74 -42.10 61.21
CA GLU A 401 -40.44 -41.62 60.74
C GLU A 401 -40.44 -41.36 59.23
N ARG A 402 -41.37 -41.94 58.48
CA ARG A 402 -41.46 -41.79 57.02
C ARG A 402 -42.85 -41.31 56.58
N TRP A 403 -42.89 -40.63 55.43
CA TRP A 403 -44.14 -40.23 54.78
C TRP A 403 -45.10 -41.40 54.51
N SER A 404 -44.55 -42.59 54.24
CA SER A 404 -45.32 -43.83 54.12
C SER A 404 -46.13 -44.16 55.37
N ASP A 405 -45.56 -43.87 56.55
CA ASP A 405 -46.15 -44.21 57.84
C ASP A 405 -47.25 -43.20 58.15
N MET A 406 -47.05 -41.92 57.80
CA MET A 406 -48.09 -40.88 57.86
C MET A 406 -49.30 -41.22 56.98
N ILE A 407 -49.08 -41.67 55.74
CA ILE A 407 -50.18 -42.10 54.84
C ILE A 407 -50.93 -43.28 55.45
N THR A 408 -50.21 -44.24 56.04
CA THR A 408 -50.82 -45.44 56.62
C THR A 408 -51.67 -45.10 57.84
N VAL A 409 -51.20 -44.20 58.72
CA VAL A 409 -51.98 -43.71 59.85
C VAL A 409 -53.21 -42.92 59.35
N ALA A 410 -53.04 -42.00 58.39
CA ALA A 410 -54.16 -41.22 57.86
C ALA A 410 -55.24 -42.11 57.22
N ARG A 411 -54.83 -43.17 56.52
CA ARG A 411 -55.75 -44.12 55.87
C ARG A 411 -56.54 -44.95 56.89
N ASN A 412 -55.97 -45.25 58.05
CA ASN A 412 -56.64 -46.01 59.10
C ASN A 412 -57.66 -45.19 59.91
N TYR A 413 -57.57 -43.84 59.88
CA TYR A 413 -58.42 -42.95 60.68
C TYR A 413 -59.48 -42.18 59.87
N CYS A 414 -59.49 -42.27 58.54
CA CYS A 414 -60.64 -41.79 57.74
C CYS A 414 -61.76 -42.84 57.77
N PRO A 415 -62.92 -42.58 58.40
CA PRO A 415 -64.06 -43.48 58.29
C PRO A 415 -64.56 -43.53 56.84
N GLU A 416 -64.83 -44.74 56.34
CA GLU A 416 -65.50 -44.98 55.04
C GLU A 416 -66.78 -44.14 54.96
N ILE A 417 -66.79 -43.12 54.10
CA ILE A 417 -68.03 -42.44 53.70
C ILE A 417 -68.78 -43.44 52.79
N LYS A 418 -69.61 -44.29 53.39
CA LYS A 418 -70.59 -45.10 52.64
C LYS A 418 -71.72 -44.18 52.20
N VAL A 419 -71.72 -43.80 50.93
CA VAL A 419 -72.86 -43.13 50.29
C VAL A 419 -74.02 -44.13 50.23
N LYS A 420 -75.11 -43.84 50.94
CA LYS A 420 -76.36 -44.59 50.85
C LYS A 420 -77.13 -44.06 49.64
N GLN A 421 -77.42 -44.95 48.70
CA GLN A 421 -78.21 -44.65 47.51
C GLN A 421 -79.67 -45.00 47.81
N ASP A 422 -80.51 -43.99 48.05
CA ASP A 422 -81.95 -44.19 48.25
C ASP A 422 -82.71 -44.05 46.93
N SER A 423 -83.62 -44.99 46.71
CA SER A 423 -84.53 -45.08 45.58
C SER A 423 -85.72 -44.14 45.77
N LEU A 424 -85.67 -42.94 45.19
CA LEU A 424 -86.82 -42.18 44.68
C LEU A 424 -86.27 -40.95 43.94
N GLY A 425 -86.63 -40.83 42.66
CA GLY A 425 -86.16 -39.75 41.81
C GLY A 425 -86.60 -38.38 42.33
N ASN A 426 -85.63 -37.49 42.49
CA ASN A 426 -85.67 -36.09 42.06
C ASN A 426 -84.27 -35.48 42.23
N GLN A 427 -83.75 -34.90 41.15
CA GLN A 427 -82.60 -33.99 41.23
C GLN A 427 -82.98 -32.78 42.07
N ALA A 428 -82.21 -32.47 43.11
CA ALA A 428 -81.94 -31.08 43.49
C ALA A 428 -80.88 -30.98 44.59
N ARG A 429 -79.77 -30.35 44.19
CA ARG A 429 -79.24 -29.10 44.78
C ARG A 429 -78.46 -29.19 46.09
N GLU A 430 -77.29 -28.58 46.01
CA GLU A 430 -76.32 -28.29 47.08
C GLU A 430 -76.97 -27.68 48.32
N GLU A 431 -76.52 -28.14 49.50
CA GLU A 431 -76.41 -27.31 50.70
C GLU A 431 -74.98 -27.43 51.23
N TYR A 432 -74.18 -26.42 50.91
CA TYR A 432 -72.99 -26.06 51.67
C TYR A 432 -73.48 -25.37 52.95
N GLU A 433 -73.43 -26.08 54.08
CA GLU A 433 -73.32 -25.42 55.38
C GLU A 433 -71.93 -25.67 55.97
N THR A 434 -71.12 -24.64 55.82
CA THR A 434 -69.91 -24.36 56.58
C THR A 434 -70.20 -24.38 58.07
N TRP A 435 -69.47 -25.22 58.81
CA TRP A 435 -69.17 -24.94 60.21
C TRP A 435 -67.66 -24.79 60.39
N GLY A 436 -67.26 -23.52 60.40
CA GLY A 436 -66.64 -22.96 61.60
C GLY A 436 -65.17 -23.25 61.83
N VAL A 437 -64.36 -22.45 61.14
CA VAL A 437 -63.05 -21.93 61.59
C VAL A 437 -61.96 -22.98 61.78
N LEU A 438 -61.24 -23.18 60.66
CA LEU A 438 -60.12 -24.08 60.42
C LEU A 438 -58.82 -23.68 61.12
#